data_AF-V3ZX22-F1
#
_entry.id   AF-V3ZX22-F1
#
_cell.length_a   1.000
_cell.length_b   1.000
_cell.length_c   1.000
_cell.angle_alpha   90.00
_cell.angle_beta   90.00
_cell.angle_gamma   90.00
#
_symmetry.space_group_name_H-M   'P 1'
#
loop_
_entity.id
_entity.type
_entity.pdbx_description
1 polymer ?
#
loop_
_entity_poly.entity_id
_entity_poly.type
_entity_poly.pdbx_seq_one_letter_code
_entity_poly.pdbx_strand_id
1 'polypeptide(L)'
;MANKFGLGSLPLDTKKPNTTAWINKAKPYFVDQIGDKLQGDLDMNNFTITNLKLPENDYDAVHKKYLMDQLNLIKVNKEHLKERTGDVKGISEDKLTTLETKLIDNSEIQKQIVGIKQQLLNVVDKTQLEHLKLLISKLYDKITKQKIDLNR
;
A
#
# COMPACT_ATOMS: atom_id res chain seq x y z
N MET A 1 -114.50 -29.80 -1.59
CA MET A 1 -113.53 -30.39 -2.53
C MET A 1 -112.16 -29.90 -2.11
N ALA A 2 -111.30 -30.80 -1.63
CA ALA A 2 -110.05 -30.49 -0.95
C ALA A 2 -108.94 -30.19 -1.94
N ASN A 3 -108.12 -29.18 -1.66
CA ASN A 3 -106.74 -29.12 -2.12
C ASN A 3 -105.85 -28.69 -0.95
N LYS A 4 -105.15 -29.68 -0.40
CA LYS A 4 -104.10 -29.54 0.60
C LYS A 4 -102.77 -29.40 -0.13
N PHE A 5 -102.24 -28.19 -0.19
CA PHE A 5 -100.82 -27.99 -0.52
C PHE A 5 -100.10 -27.70 0.79
N GLY A 6 -99.31 -28.68 1.24
CA GLY A 6 -98.53 -28.60 2.46
C GLY A 6 -97.48 -27.51 2.36
N LEU A 7 -97.58 -26.52 3.25
CA LEU A 7 -96.49 -25.60 3.55
C LEU A 7 -95.46 -26.33 4.41
N GLY A 8 -94.66 -27.19 3.78
CA GLY A 8 -93.39 -27.64 4.35
C GLY A 8 -92.42 -26.47 4.26
N SER A 9 -92.05 -25.91 5.41
CA SER A 9 -90.98 -24.91 5.53
C SER A 9 -89.66 -25.49 5.03
N LEU A 10 -89.17 -25.03 3.88
CA LEU A 10 -87.78 -25.21 3.48
C LEU A 10 -86.90 -24.37 4.43
N PRO A 11 -85.87 -24.94 5.08
CA PRO A 11 -84.90 -24.17 5.82
C PRO A 11 -84.22 -23.19 4.87
N LEU A 12 -84.21 -21.90 5.22
CA LEU A 12 -83.36 -20.94 4.56
C LEU A 12 -81.92 -21.24 4.99
N ASP A 13 -81.18 -21.99 4.17
CA ASP A 13 -79.74 -22.15 4.34
C ASP A 13 -79.10 -20.76 4.24
N THR A 14 -78.86 -20.12 5.38
CA THR A 14 -78.03 -18.93 5.48
C THR A 14 -76.55 -19.35 5.36
N LYS A 15 -76.19 -19.96 4.22
CA LYS A 15 -74.81 -19.86 3.74
C LYS A 15 -74.65 -18.44 3.23
N LYS A 16 -74.20 -17.58 4.14
CA LYS A 16 -73.54 -16.31 3.84
C LYS A 16 -72.70 -16.53 2.58
N PRO A 17 -72.95 -15.86 1.45
CA PRO A 17 -71.95 -15.86 0.42
C PRO A 17 -70.76 -15.15 1.06
N ASN A 18 -69.74 -15.92 1.44
CA ASN A 18 -68.39 -15.43 1.54
C ASN A 18 -67.98 -15.04 0.11
N THR A 19 -68.58 -13.94 -0.35
CA THR A 19 -68.05 -13.07 -1.37
C THR A 19 -66.81 -12.47 -0.73
N THR A 20 -65.75 -13.26 -0.66
CA THR A 20 -64.40 -12.71 -0.71
C THR A 20 -64.35 -12.09 -2.09
N ALA A 21 -64.84 -10.86 -2.19
CA ALA A 21 -64.65 -10.03 -3.34
C ALA A 21 -63.13 -9.92 -3.45
N TRP A 22 -62.57 -10.72 -4.34
CA TRP A 22 -61.27 -10.49 -4.94
C TRP A 22 -61.39 -9.19 -5.75
N ILE A 23 -61.53 -8.07 -5.04
CA ILE A 23 -61.20 -6.78 -5.58
C ILE A 23 -59.68 -6.79 -5.55
N ASN A 24 -59.07 -7.39 -6.57
CA ASN A 24 -57.73 -6.99 -6.97
C ASN A 24 -57.84 -5.51 -7.37
N LYS A 25 -57.79 -4.65 -6.36
CA LYS A 25 -57.62 -3.19 -6.45
C LYS A 25 -56.14 -2.85 -6.68
N ALA A 26 -55.33 -3.83 -7.09
CA ALA A 26 -54.04 -3.56 -7.68
C ALA A 26 -54.31 -2.98 -9.07
N LYS A 27 -54.36 -1.65 -9.17
CA LYS A 27 -54.03 -1.02 -10.44
C LYS A 27 -52.59 -1.47 -10.74
N PRO A 28 -52.30 -2.22 -11.81
CA PRO A 28 -50.99 -2.86 -12.01
C PRO A 28 -49.82 -1.89 -12.26
N TYR A 29 -50.06 -0.59 -12.07
CA TYR A 29 -49.16 0.51 -12.44
C TYR A 29 -48.86 1.46 -11.28
N PHE A 30 -49.27 1.14 -10.04
CA PHE A 30 -49.02 1.99 -8.88
C PHE A 30 -48.45 1.17 -7.73
N VAL A 31 -47.33 1.62 -7.19
CA VAL A 31 -46.71 1.11 -5.95
C VAL A 31 -47.44 1.69 -4.73
N ASP A 32 -47.50 0.94 -3.64
CA ASP A 32 -47.98 1.44 -2.34
C ASP A 32 -47.00 2.48 -1.78
N GLN A 33 -47.54 3.57 -1.22
CA GLN A 33 -46.76 4.64 -0.58
C GLN A 33 -46.14 4.20 0.75
N ILE A 34 -46.71 3.18 1.41
CA ILE A 34 -46.28 2.70 2.74
C ILE A 34 -45.26 1.56 2.61
N GLY A 35 -45.12 0.99 1.42
CA GLY A 35 -44.16 -0.05 1.13
C GLY A 35 -44.72 -1.05 0.13
N ASP A 36 -44.05 -1.14 -1.01
CA ASP A 36 -44.21 -2.22 -1.97
C ASP A 36 -42.82 -2.61 -2.47
N LYS A 37 -42.65 -3.88 -2.88
CA LYS A 37 -41.39 -4.37 -3.41
C LYS A 37 -41.52 -4.50 -4.92
N LEU A 38 -40.91 -3.57 -5.66
CA LEU A 38 -40.66 -3.77 -7.08
C LEU A 38 -39.72 -4.99 -7.24
N GLN A 39 -40.18 -6.00 -7.98
CA GLN A 39 -39.41 -7.20 -8.31
C GLN A 39 -39.18 -7.26 -9.82
N GLY A 40 -38.02 -7.78 -10.21
CA GLY A 40 -37.59 -7.81 -11.62
C GLY A 40 -37.01 -6.49 -12.10
N ASP A 41 -36.72 -6.42 -13.40
CA ASP A 41 -36.15 -5.23 -14.03
C ASP A 41 -37.21 -4.13 -14.17
N LEU A 42 -36.85 -2.91 -13.78
CA LEU A 42 -37.68 -1.72 -13.98
C LEU A 42 -37.20 -0.99 -15.24
N ASP A 43 -37.94 -1.14 -16.34
CA ASP A 43 -37.72 -0.33 -17.53
C ASP A 43 -38.30 1.08 -17.32
N MET A 44 -37.42 2.07 -17.24
CA MET A 44 -37.77 3.49 -17.08
C MET A 44 -37.95 4.22 -18.42
N ASN A 45 -37.83 3.55 -19.58
CA ASN A 45 -37.99 4.14 -20.92
C ASN A 45 -37.28 5.50 -21.10
N ASN A 46 -36.02 5.56 -20.65
CA ASN A 46 -35.16 6.77 -20.62
C ASN A 46 -35.68 7.97 -19.80
N PHE A 47 -36.70 7.79 -18.98
CA PHE A 47 -37.11 8.81 -18.01
C PHE A 47 -36.11 8.90 -16.84
N THR A 48 -36.00 10.09 -16.27
CA THR A 48 -35.10 10.37 -15.14
C THR A 48 -35.86 10.37 -13.81
N ILE A 49 -35.18 9.96 -12.74
CA ILE A 49 -35.68 10.10 -11.37
C ILE A 49 -35.16 11.43 -10.83
N THR A 50 -36.08 12.34 -10.50
CA THR A 50 -35.76 13.68 -9.99
C THR A 50 -36.10 13.79 -8.50
N ASN A 51 -35.61 14.84 -7.85
CA ASN A 51 -35.89 15.16 -6.44
C ASN A 51 -35.48 14.07 -5.42
N LEU A 52 -34.40 13.34 -5.70
CA LEU A 52 -33.79 12.43 -4.73
C LEU A 52 -33.18 13.21 -3.56
N LYS A 53 -33.46 12.76 -2.33
CA LYS A 53 -32.82 13.25 -1.11
C LYS A 53 -31.35 12.78 -1.05
N LEU A 54 -30.56 13.41 -0.19
CA LEU A 54 -29.25 12.89 0.19
C LEU A 54 -29.38 11.48 0.79
N PRO A 55 -28.49 10.55 0.41
CA PRO A 55 -28.48 9.19 0.97
C PRO A 55 -28.08 9.21 2.45
N GLU A 56 -28.81 8.48 3.29
CA GLU A 56 -28.55 8.30 4.72
C GLU A 56 -28.15 6.85 5.04
N ASN A 57 -28.68 5.87 4.30
CA ASN A 57 -28.43 4.44 4.48
C ASN A 57 -27.67 3.83 3.29
N ASP A 58 -27.06 2.66 3.51
CA ASP A 58 -26.26 1.94 2.51
C ASP A 58 -27.02 1.57 1.23
N TYR A 59 -28.34 1.47 1.29
CA TYR A 59 -29.19 1.06 0.16
C TYR A 59 -29.94 2.23 -0.50
N ASP A 60 -29.66 3.48 -0.12
CA ASP A 60 -30.32 4.64 -0.69
C ASP A 60 -29.81 4.95 -2.11
N ALA A 61 -30.70 5.47 -2.96
CA ALA A 61 -30.32 5.95 -4.28
C ALA A 61 -29.49 7.24 -4.18
N VAL A 62 -28.43 7.34 -4.99
CA VAL A 62 -27.51 8.48 -4.98
C VAL A 62 -27.74 9.40 -6.18
N HIS A 63 -27.90 10.70 -5.93
CA HIS A 63 -27.96 11.70 -7.00
C HIS A 63 -26.58 12.23 -7.42
N LYS A 64 -26.47 12.70 -8.67
CA LYS A 64 -25.21 13.17 -9.27
C LYS A 64 -24.43 14.19 -8.44
N LYS A 65 -25.12 15.15 -7.81
CA LYS A 65 -24.47 16.18 -6.98
C LYS A 65 -23.69 15.56 -5.81
N TYR A 66 -24.26 14.60 -5.09
CA TYR A 66 -23.58 13.95 -3.96
C TYR A 66 -22.30 13.26 -4.43
N LEU A 67 -22.36 12.51 -5.52
CA LEU A 67 -21.19 11.86 -6.11
C LEU A 67 -20.08 12.86 -6.47
N MET A 68 -20.43 13.99 -7.09
CA MET A 68 -19.46 15.02 -7.44
C MET A 68 -18.82 15.67 -6.21
N ASP A 69 -19.62 15.93 -5.16
CA ASP A 69 -19.11 16.48 -3.90
C ASP A 69 -18.11 15.50 -3.25
N GLN A 70 -18.41 14.19 -3.22
CA GLN A 70 -17.49 13.16 -2.72
C GLN A 70 -16.19 13.09 -3.55
N LEU A 71 -16.28 13.14 -4.88
CA LEU A 71 -15.11 13.12 -5.76
C LEU A 71 -14.23 14.37 -5.61
N ASN A 72 -14.84 15.53 -5.37
CA ASN A 72 -14.11 16.78 -5.15
C ASN A 72 -13.28 16.74 -3.86
N LEU A 73 -13.78 16.12 -2.79
CA LEU A 73 -13.02 15.89 -1.56
C LEU A 73 -11.75 15.06 -1.81
N ILE A 74 -11.84 14.04 -2.68
CA ILE A 74 -10.68 13.22 -3.06
C ILE A 74 -9.67 14.05 -3.89
N LYS A 75 -10.15 14.94 -4.76
CA LYS A 75 -9.28 15.78 -5.60
C LYS A 75 -8.43 16.74 -4.76
N VAL A 76 -8.98 17.33 -3.70
CA VAL A 76 -8.27 18.26 -2.79
C VAL A 76 -7.10 17.58 -2.08
N ASN A 77 -7.20 16.28 -1.76
CA ASN A 77 -6.14 15.55 -1.07
C ASN A 77 -4.86 15.38 -1.92
N LYS A 78 -4.95 15.46 -3.25
CA LYS A 78 -3.77 15.31 -4.14
C LYS A 78 -2.73 16.42 -3.94
N GLU A 79 -3.12 17.63 -3.60
CA GLU A 79 -2.19 18.74 -3.42
C GLU A 79 -1.38 18.61 -2.11
N HIS A 80 -2.02 18.22 -1.00
CA HIS A 80 -1.32 17.91 0.26
C HIS A 80 -0.36 16.73 0.14
N LEU A 81 -0.66 15.75 -0.72
CA LEU A 81 0.26 14.66 -1.00
C LEU A 81 1.50 15.11 -1.78
N LYS A 82 1.40 16.13 -2.66
CA LYS A 82 2.57 16.68 -3.35
C LYS A 82 3.52 17.39 -2.39
N GLU A 83 2.99 18.20 -1.47
CA GLU A 83 3.77 18.90 -0.44
C GLU A 83 4.54 17.91 0.45
N ARG A 84 3.85 16.90 1.00
CA ARG A 84 4.48 15.84 1.79
C ARG A 84 5.53 15.03 1.02
N THR A 85 5.37 14.89 -0.30
CA THR A 85 6.37 14.22 -1.16
C THR A 85 7.62 15.09 -1.31
N GLY A 86 7.46 16.41 -1.39
CA GLY A 86 8.57 17.37 -1.41
C GLY A 86 9.44 17.31 -0.15
N ASP A 87 8.81 17.28 1.02
CA ASP A 87 9.52 17.21 2.31
C ASP A 87 10.33 15.92 2.45
N VAL A 88 9.74 14.78 2.06
CA VAL A 88 10.43 13.47 2.07
C VAL A 88 11.63 13.47 1.11
N LYS A 89 11.51 14.13 -0.05
CA LYS A 89 12.59 14.25 -1.02
C LYS A 89 13.75 15.07 -0.46
N GLY A 90 13.48 16.24 0.15
CA GLY A 90 14.53 17.08 0.75
C GLY A 90 15.32 16.36 1.85
N ILE A 91 14.62 15.66 2.75
CA ILE A 91 15.26 14.87 3.83
C ILE A 91 16.17 13.76 3.26
N SER A 92 15.83 13.20 2.09
CA SER A 92 16.66 12.16 1.45
C SER A 92 17.91 12.73 0.80
N GLU A 93 17.83 13.93 0.21
CA GLU A 93 18.96 14.62 -0.43
C GLU A 93 20.00 15.07 0.62
N ASP A 94 19.57 15.65 1.75
CA ASP A 94 20.47 16.07 2.83
C ASP A 94 21.20 14.89 3.50
N LYS A 95 20.51 13.76 3.66
CA LYS A 95 21.13 12.53 4.19
C LYS A 95 22.13 11.94 3.20
N LEU A 96 21.82 11.98 1.90
CA LEU A 96 22.69 11.46 0.86
C LEU A 96 23.99 12.28 0.77
N THR A 97 23.88 13.61 0.72
CA THR A 97 25.06 14.51 0.69
C THR A 97 25.96 14.35 1.92
N THR A 98 25.37 14.17 3.10
CA THR A 98 26.11 13.87 4.34
C THR A 98 26.85 12.51 4.29
N LEU A 99 26.29 11.51 3.60
CA LEU A 99 26.93 10.21 3.44
C LEU A 99 28.02 10.25 2.36
N GLU A 100 27.80 10.97 1.26
CA GLU A 100 28.77 11.17 0.18
C GLU A 100 30.06 11.82 0.69
N THR A 101 29.93 12.90 1.46
CA THR A 101 31.07 13.58 2.10
C THR A 101 31.87 12.63 3.00
N LYS A 102 31.22 11.88 3.89
CA LYS A 102 31.89 10.89 4.76
C LYS A 102 32.60 9.78 3.98
N LEU A 103 32.08 9.39 2.82
CA LEU A 103 32.70 8.37 1.98
C LEU A 103 33.99 8.89 1.32
N ILE A 104 33.98 10.15 0.87
CA ILE A 104 35.14 10.81 0.27
C ILE A 104 36.30 10.90 1.30
N ASP A 105 36.01 11.36 2.52
CA ASP A 105 37.01 11.44 3.59
C ASP A 105 37.66 10.08 3.88
N ASN A 106 36.84 9.02 3.95
CA ASN A 106 37.35 7.65 4.14
C ASN A 106 38.26 7.20 2.97
N SER A 107 37.95 7.57 1.73
CA SER A 107 38.78 7.26 0.56
C SER A 107 40.15 7.95 0.61
N GLU A 108 40.18 9.22 1.05
CA GLU A 108 41.43 9.96 1.21
C GLU A 108 42.33 9.36 2.30
N ILE A 109 41.74 8.97 3.44
CA ILE A 109 42.46 8.28 4.52
C ILE A 109 43.06 6.96 4.01
N GLN A 110 42.32 6.18 3.21
CA GLN A 110 42.83 4.94 2.63
C GLN A 110 44.03 5.18 1.70
N LYS A 111 43.98 6.22 0.85
CA LYS A 111 45.13 6.61 0.00
C LYS A 111 46.35 6.99 0.82
N GLN A 112 46.17 7.76 1.89
CA GLN A 112 47.26 8.12 2.80
C GLN A 112 47.88 6.89 3.48
N ILE A 113 47.06 5.94 3.95
CA ILE A 113 47.55 4.67 4.53
C ILE A 113 48.40 3.89 3.52
N VAL A 114 47.96 3.78 2.27
CA VAL A 114 48.73 3.10 1.20
C VAL A 114 50.07 3.80 0.96
N GLY A 115 50.08 5.14 0.91
CA GLY A 115 51.31 5.93 0.78
C GLY A 115 52.28 5.68 1.93
N ILE A 116 51.80 5.72 3.17
CA ILE A 116 52.61 5.46 4.37
C ILE A 116 53.16 4.03 4.35
N LYS A 117 52.36 3.02 3.97
CA LYS A 117 52.83 1.63 3.83
C LYS A 117 53.98 1.51 2.84
N GLN A 118 53.89 2.21 1.70
CA GLN A 118 54.96 2.20 0.70
C GLN A 118 56.23 2.88 1.21
N GLN A 119 56.09 4.01 1.91
CA GLN A 119 57.24 4.71 2.53
C GLN A 119 57.94 3.83 3.57
N LEU A 120 57.18 3.14 4.44
CA LEU A 120 57.74 2.20 5.42
C LEU A 120 58.48 1.04 4.75
N LEU A 121 57.93 0.50 3.65
CA LEU A 121 58.59 -0.56 2.89
C LEU A 121 59.93 -0.10 2.31
N ASN A 122 60.01 1.15 1.84
CA ASN A 122 61.24 1.72 1.28
C ASN A 122 62.30 2.02 2.34
N VAL A 123 61.91 2.39 3.57
CA VAL A 123 62.86 2.59 4.68
C VAL A 123 63.47 1.26 5.13
N VAL A 124 62.69 0.18 5.08
CA VAL A 124 63.16 -1.19 5.33
C VAL A 124 63.59 -1.83 4.01
N ASP A 125 64.45 -1.16 3.25
CA ASP A 125 64.94 -1.71 1.99
C ASP A 125 65.73 -2.99 2.29
N LYS A 126 65.09 -4.14 2.03
CA LYS A 126 65.65 -5.48 2.27
C LYS A 126 67.05 -5.62 1.68
N THR A 127 67.34 -4.90 0.60
CA THR A 127 68.64 -4.90 -0.07
C THR A 127 69.77 -4.42 0.85
N GLN A 128 69.55 -3.37 1.64
CA GLN A 128 70.55 -2.85 2.58
C GLN A 128 70.78 -3.83 3.73
N LEU A 129 69.71 -4.44 4.23
CA LEU A 129 69.79 -5.46 5.29
C LEU A 129 70.54 -6.72 4.83
N GLU A 130 70.24 -7.21 3.63
CA GLU A 130 70.94 -8.37 3.05
C GLU A 130 72.43 -8.07 2.79
N HIS A 131 72.75 -6.86 2.31
CA HIS A 131 74.15 -6.45 2.15
C HIS A 131 74.90 -6.41 3.49
N LEU A 132 74.27 -5.90 4.55
CA LEU A 132 74.86 -5.86 5.88
C LEU A 132 75.11 -7.27 6.43
N LYS A 133 74.15 -8.20 6.26
CA LYS A 133 74.32 -9.62 6.63
C LYS A 133 75.53 -10.25 5.93
N LEU A 134 75.68 -10.00 4.63
CA LEU A 134 76.79 -10.53 3.85
C LEU A 134 78.15 -9.99 4.32
N LEU A 135 78.23 -8.70 4.65
CA LEU A 135 79.43 -8.08 5.21
C LEU A 135 79.79 -8.68 6.58
N ILE A 136 78.80 -8.90 7.45
CA ILE A 136 78.99 -9.53 8.76
C ILE A 136 79.51 -10.96 8.60
N SER A 137 78.94 -11.75 7.68
CA SER A 137 79.42 -13.11 7.38
C SER A 137 80.89 -13.10 6.95
N LYS A 138 81.26 -12.21 6.02
CA LYS A 138 82.64 -12.09 5.54
C LYS A 138 83.62 -11.68 6.65
N LEU A 139 83.20 -10.81 7.56
CA LEU A 139 84.00 -10.42 8.72
C LEU A 139 84.19 -11.59 9.69
N TYR A 140 83.12 -12.34 9.96
CA TYR A 140 83.17 -13.52 10.83
C TYR A 140 84.16 -14.57 10.31
N ASP A 141 84.13 -14.85 9.02
CA ASP A 141 85.08 -15.77 8.37
C ASP A 141 86.54 -15.31 8.54
N LYS A 142 86.80 -14.01 8.36
CA LYS A 142 88.15 -13.43 8.51
C LYS A 142 88.66 -13.51 9.94
N ILE A 143 87.82 -13.16 10.92
CA ILE A 143 88.16 -13.23 12.35
C ILE A 143 88.44 -14.68 12.75
N THR A 144 87.64 -15.62 12.26
CA THR A 144 87.81 -17.06 12.55
C THR A 144 89.16 -17.57 12.03
N LYS A 145 89.53 -17.22 10.79
CA LYS A 145 90.83 -17.57 10.20
C LYS A 145 91.99 -16.96 10.99
N GLN A 146 91.94 -15.66 11.28
CA GLN A 146 92.99 -15.00 12.08
C GLN A 146 93.15 -15.63 13.47
N LYS A 147 92.05 -16.02 14.11
CA LYS A 147 92.09 -16.67 15.43
C LYS A 147 92.73 -18.06 15.39
N ILE A 148 92.56 -18.79 14.28
CA ILE A 148 93.25 -20.07 14.06
C ILE A 148 94.74 -19.84 13.86
N ASP A 149 95.12 -18.87 13.03
CA ASP A 149 96.53 -18.58 12.73
C ASP A 149 97.32 -18.07 13.95
N LEU A 150 96.68 -17.33 14.87
CA LEU A 150 97.28 -16.87 16.13
C LEU A 150 97.47 -17.98 17.18
N ASN A 151 96.78 -19.11 17.04
CA ASN A 151 96.85 -20.26 17.96
C ASN A 151 97.77 -21.39 17.45
N ARG A 152 98.46 -21.17 16.32
CA ARG A 152 99.50 -22.05 15.78
C ARG A 152 100.88 -21.55 16.17
#